data_AF-A0A1Q8VQN4-F1
#
_entry.id   AF-A0A1Q8VQN4-F1
#
_cell.length_a   1.000
_cell.length_b   1.000
_cell.length_c   1.000
_cell.angle_alpha   90.00
_cell.angle_beta   90.00
_cell.angle_gamma   90.00
#
_symmetry.space_group_name_H-M   'P 1'
#
loop_
_entity.id
_entity.type
_entity.pdbx_description
1 polymer ?
#
loop_
_entity_poly.entity_id
_entity_poly.type
_entity_poly.pdbx_seq_one_letter_code
_entity_poly.pdbx_strand_id
1 'polypeptide(L)'
;MSIEVSQLTRFFGQAPAVRQLDMSVPSGAVTGLVGPNGAGKTTLLLMLAALLAPDSGTIRVAGLDPVTQSREVHRAVGWMPDAFGTWDSLTCTEILLTFAAAQGMDAAAARPRALEMLALVHLDEMARTPARVLSRGQKQRLGLARALIHAPKVLLLDEPAAGMDPRSRADLRVLLRDLASGGTTILLSSHILTEMEEMVDGVVFMSHGTAVASPPGWGPAPDQAGSGAAAPLPIQRTWRMRALDAGRLGQWAHSAQLSVTAEEDGAVRLPVADDAAAARLLREAVEAGVEVVSFAPLSGTLEETYLAMEGERR
;
A
#
# COMPACT_ATOMS: atom_id res chain seq x y z
N MET A 1 -12.62 5.90 10.09
CA MET A 1 -11.16 5.81 9.85
C MET A 1 -10.63 4.65 10.69
N SER A 2 -9.60 3.96 10.23
CA SER A 2 -9.05 2.79 10.94
C SER A 2 -7.66 3.02 11.52
N ILE A 3 -6.91 3.97 10.97
CA ILE A 3 -5.65 4.44 11.54
C ILE A 3 -5.72 5.96 11.61
N GLU A 4 -5.39 6.53 12.76
CA GLU A 4 -5.28 7.97 12.98
C GLU A 4 -4.01 8.23 13.77
N VAL A 5 -3.23 9.20 13.31
CA VAL A 5 -1.97 9.59 13.91
C VAL A 5 -1.97 11.10 14.02
N SER A 6 -1.64 11.62 15.20
CA SER A 6 -1.57 13.07 15.43
C SER A 6 -0.26 13.46 16.11
N GLN A 7 0.43 14.44 15.51
CA GLN A 7 1.67 15.06 15.98
C GLN A 7 2.73 14.03 16.41
N LEU A 8 2.76 12.88 15.74
CA LEU A 8 3.56 11.74 16.16
C LEU A 8 5.04 12.01 15.93
N THR A 9 5.84 11.80 16.97
CA THR A 9 7.28 12.04 16.91
C THR A 9 8.05 10.88 17.52
N ARG A 10 9.14 10.50 16.84
CA ARG A 10 10.09 9.48 17.29
C ARG A 10 11.52 9.86 16.91
N PHE A 11 12.40 9.88 17.89
CA PHE A 11 13.83 10.16 17.77
C PHE A 11 14.68 8.89 17.88
N PHE A 12 15.80 8.88 17.16
CA PHE A 12 16.92 8.01 17.43
C PHE A 12 18.18 8.88 17.55
N GLY A 13 18.61 9.12 18.78
CA GLY A 13 19.64 10.14 19.05
C GLY A 13 19.10 11.55 18.80
N GLN A 14 19.84 12.35 18.03
CA GLN A 14 19.53 13.77 17.79
C GLN A 14 18.58 14.00 16.60
N ALA A 15 18.45 13.04 15.69
CA ALA A 15 17.63 13.16 14.49
C ALA A 15 16.27 12.45 14.67
N PRO A 16 15.13 13.12 14.38
CA PRO A 16 13.83 12.45 14.38
C PRO A 16 13.69 11.54 13.16
N ALA A 17 13.33 10.27 13.39
CA ALA A 17 12.93 9.35 12.33
C ALA A 17 11.48 9.59 11.89
N VAL A 18 10.62 10.02 12.82
CA VAL A 18 9.27 10.53 12.54
C VAL A 18 9.12 11.85 13.28
N ARG A 19 8.57 12.88 12.64
CA ARG A 19 8.52 14.25 13.16
C ARG A 19 7.14 14.83 12.97
N GLN A 20 6.42 15.08 14.08
CA GLN A 20 5.10 15.73 14.09
C GLN A 20 4.17 15.24 12.97
N LEU A 21 4.14 13.92 12.77
CA LEU A 21 3.40 13.30 11.69
C LEU A 21 1.91 13.31 12.02
N ASP A 22 1.10 13.89 11.13
CA ASP A 22 -0.35 13.74 11.13
C ASP A 22 -0.77 12.94 9.91
N MET A 23 -1.48 11.83 10.12
CA MET A 23 -1.99 10.99 9.02
C MET A 23 -3.26 10.26 9.41
N SER A 24 -4.08 9.93 8.42
CA SER A 24 -5.24 9.06 8.59
C SER A 24 -5.30 8.00 7.50
N VAL A 25 -5.87 6.84 7.80
CA VAL A 25 -6.10 5.77 6.82
C VAL A 25 -7.55 5.27 6.96
N PRO A 26 -8.34 5.25 5.87
CA PRO A 26 -9.72 4.77 5.90
C PRO A 26 -9.78 3.26 6.12
N SER A 27 -10.90 2.79 6.66
CA SER A 27 -11.15 1.35 6.83
C SER A 27 -11.46 0.68 5.50
N GLY A 28 -11.07 -0.58 5.33
CA GLY A 28 -11.44 -1.38 4.14
C GLY A 28 -10.79 -0.90 2.84
N ALA A 29 -9.63 -0.25 2.91
CA ALA A 29 -8.86 0.21 1.76
C ALA A 29 -7.42 -0.30 1.85
N VAL A 30 -6.78 -0.43 0.70
CA VAL A 30 -5.34 -0.69 0.56
C VAL A 30 -4.63 0.65 0.39
N THR A 31 -3.90 1.08 1.41
CA THR A 31 -3.13 2.33 1.38
C THR A 31 -1.63 2.04 1.26
N GLY A 32 -0.99 2.68 0.30
CA GLY A 32 0.46 2.65 0.13
C GLY A 32 1.16 3.72 0.96
N LEU A 33 2.28 3.37 1.56
CA LEU A 33 3.17 4.28 2.25
C LEU A 33 4.43 4.47 1.41
N VAL A 34 4.52 5.61 0.73
CA VAL A 34 5.56 5.91 -0.26
C VAL A 34 6.57 6.85 0.33
N GLY A 35 7.85 6.57 0.12
CA GLY A 35 8.89 7.50 0.53
C GLY A 35 10.27 6.86 0.42
N PRO A 36 11.34 7.68 0.41
CA PRO A 36 12.70 7.18 0.28
C PRO A 36 13.13 6.31 1.45
N ASN A 37 14.25 5.62 1.27
CA ASN A 37 14.93 4.96 2.38
C ASN A 37 15.30 6.01 3.44
N GLY A 38 15.00 5.70 4.70
CA GLY A 38 15.16 6.65 5.81
C GLY A 38 14.04 7.67 5.98
N ALA A 39 12.96 7.62 5.20
CA ALA A 39 11.81 8.53 5.38
C ALA A 39 11.00 8.29 6.67
N GLY A 40 11.26 7.21 7.41
CA GLY A 40 10.56 6.87 8.66
C GLY A 40 9.45 5.82 8.52
N LYS A 41 9.27 5.21 7.33
CA LYS A 41 8.20 4.24 7.03
C LYS A 41 8.16 3.06 8.01
N THR A 42 9.26 2.30 8.11
CA THR A 42 9.36 1.17 9.04
C THR A 42 9.20 1.61 10.50
N THR A 43 9.76 2.77 10.87
CA THR A 43 9.60 3.32 12.24
C THR A 43 8.14 3.61 12.56
N LEU A 44 7.39 4.21 11.63
CA LEU A 44 5.95 4.41 11.77
C LEU A 44 5.21 3.08 11.89
N LEU A 45 5.46 2.12 10.99
CA LEU A 45 4.80 0.82 11.01
C LEU A 45 5.03 0.08 12.35
N LEU A 46 6.25 0.15 12.91
CA LEU A 46 6.57 -0.42 14.22
C LEU A 46 5.77 0.25 15.36
N MET A 47 5.57 1.58 15.30
CA MET A 47 4.75 2.27 16.30
C MET A 47 3.27 1.91 16.18
N LEU A 48 2.74 1.82 14.96
CA LEU A 48 1.37 1.35 14.69
C LEU A 48 1.16 -0.09 15.15
N ALA A 49 2.18 -0.95 15.03
CA ALA A 49 2.15 -2.35 15.46
C ALA A 49 2.33 -2.54 16.99
N ALA A 50 2.45 -1.46 17.78
CA ALA A 50 2.80 -1.50 19.20
C ALA A 50 4.17 -2.15 19.52
N LEU A 51 5.10 -2.16 18.56
CA LEU A 51 6.45 -2.69 18.71
C LEU A 51 7.49 -1.61 19.06
N LEU A 52 7.12 -0.34 18.91
CA LEU A 52 7.94 0.81 19.26
C LEU A 52 7.06 1.89 19.90
N ALA A 53 7.46 2.42 21.05
CA ALA A 53 6.74 3.55 21.64
C ALA A 53 7.14 4.87 20.97
N PRO A 54 6.19 5.77 20.68
CA PRO A 54 6.52 7.14 20.28
C PRO A 54 7.13 7.92 21.46
N ASP A 55 7.86 9.00 21.15
CA ASP A 55 8.33 9.93 22.18
C ASP A 55 7.25 10.99 22.51
N SER A 56 6.43 11.36 21.52
CA SER A 56 5.25 12.22 21.69
C SER A 56 4.22 12.02 20.59
N GLY A 57 3.03 12.60 20.78
CA GLY A 57 1.89 12.46 19.88
C GLY A 57 0.98 11.28 20.24
N THR A 58 -0.03 11.02 19.41
CA THR A 58 -1.05 9.99 19.67
C THR A 58 -1.28 9.11 18.45
N ILE A 59 -1.57 7.83 18.68
CA ILE A 59 -1.96 6.87 17.66
C ILE A 59 -3.29 6.23 18.05
N ARG A 60 -4.19 6.07 17.07
CA ARG A 60 -5.32 5.15 17.13
C ARG A 60 -5.23 4.17 15.97
N VAL A 61 -5.19 2.87 16.25
CA VAL A 61 -5.21 1.78 15.27
C VAL A 61 -6.33 0.81 15.62
N ALA A 62 -7.27 0.60 14.69
CA ALA A 62 -8.52 -0.10 14.96
C ALA A 62 -9.30 0.46 16.18
N GLY A 63 -9.19 1.77 16.44
CA GLY A 63 -9.75 2.45 17.62
C GLY A 63 -8.94 2.32 18.92
N LEU A 64 -7.83 1.57 18.90
CA LEU A 64 -7.01 1.26 20.06
C LEU A 64 -5.75 2.13 20.11
N ASP A 65 -5.26 2.44 21.30
CA ASP A 65 -3.98 3.13 21.50
C ASP A 65 -2.84 2.11 21.71
N PRO A 66 -1.82 2.04 20.82
CA PRO A 66 -0.67 1.14 20.96
C PRO A 66 0.12 1.25 22.26
N VAL A 67 0.15 2.42 22.90
CA VAL A 67 0.92 2.66 24.12
C VAL A 67 0.19 2.10 25.34
N THR A 68 -1.12 2.30 25.42
CA THR A 68 -1.92 1.91 26.58
C THR A 68 -2.68 0.60 26.42
N GLN A 69 -2.89 0.12 25.18
CA GLN A 69 -3.70 -1.05 24.81
C GLN A 69 -2.93 -2.02 23.89
N SER A 70 -1.62 -2.19 24.12
CA SER A 70 -0.73 -2.96 23.24
C SER A 70 -1.19 -4.41 23.00
N ARG A 71 -1.76 -5.08 24.01
CA ARG A 71 -2.26 -6.46 23.87
C ARG A 71 -3.46 -6.55 22.95
N GLU A 72 -4.39 -5.62 23.07
CA GLU A 72 -5.56 -5.51 22.20
C GLU A 72 -5.12 -5.16 20.78
N VAL A 73 -4.11 -4.29 20.63
CA VAL A 73 -3.51 -3.95 19.33
C VAL A 73 -2.89 -5.18 18.68
N HIS A 74 -2.10 -5.99 19.39
CA HIS A 74 -1.54 -7.23 18.83
C HIS A 74 -2.60 -8.24 18.36
N ARG A 75 -3.79 -8.23 18.98
CA ARG A 75 -4.94 -9.05 18.56
C ARG A 75 -5.71 -8.46 17.38
N ALA A 76 -5.67 -7.14 17.19
CA ALA A 76 -6.38 -6.45 16.12
C ALA A 76 -5.52 -6.19 14.88
N VAL A 77 -4.19 -6.22 15.04
CA VAL A 77 -3.22 -5.83 14.01
C VAL A 77 -2.37 -7.04 13.59
N GLY A 78 -2.26 -7.26 12.29
CA GLY A 78 -1.30 -8.18 11.68
C GLY A 78 -0.06 -7.40 11.24
N TRP A 79 1.14 -7.90 11.57
CA TRP A 79 2.41 -7.27 11.21
C TRP A 79 3.30 -8.22 10.42
N MET A 80 3.72 -7.78 9.24
CA MET A 80 4.70 -8.44 8.39
C MET A 80 5.90 -7.50 8.16
N PRO A 81 7.08 -7.79 8.74
CA PRO A 81 8.30 -7.03 8.47
C PRO A 81 8.95 -7.45 7.14
N ASP A 82 9.77 -6.59 6.54
CA ASP A 82 10.57 -6.90 5.33
C ASP A 82 11.48 -8.12 5.56
N ALA A 83 12.25 -8.09 6.64
CA ALA A 83 13.09 -9.21 7.04
C ALA A 83 12.36 -10.12 8.03
N PHE A 84 11.86 -11.24 7.52
CA PHE A 84 11.32 -12.31 8.34
C PHE A 84 12.46 -13.05 9.06
N GLY A 85 12.51 -12.99 10.39
CA GLY A 85 13.34 -13.91 11.18
C GLY A 85 12.73 -15.31 11.13
N THR A 86 13.21 -16.17 10.22
CA THR A 86 12.73 -17.56 10.15
C THR A 86 13.28 -18.38 11.31
N TRP A 87 12.40 -19.07 12.03
CA TRP A 87 12.80 -20.20 12.87
C TRP A 87 13.11 -21.38 11.95
N ASP A 88 14.33 -21.37 11.45
CA ASP A 88 14.83 -22.18 10.33
C ASP A 88 14.58 -23.68 10.45
N SER A 89 14.52 -24.21 11.68
CA SER A 89 14.26 -25.62 11.98
C SER A 89 12.77 -25.98 11.98
N LEU A 90 11.87 -25.03 12.19
CA LEU A 90 10.44 -25.27 12.28
C LEU A 90 9.80 -25.33 10.90
N THR A 91 8.81 -26.19 10.76
CA THR A 91 7.98 -26.30 9.56
C THR A 91 7.03 -25.11 9.43
N CYS A 92 6.54 -24.84 8.22
CA CYS A 92 5.56 -23.79 7.97
C CYS A 92 4.34 -23.90 8.91
N THR A 93 3.82 -25.11 9.12
CA THR A 93 2.68 -25.35 10.01
C THR A 93 3.04 -25.04 11.47
N GLU A 94 4.21 -25.47 11.96
CA GLU A 94 4.63 -25.22 13.34
C GLU A 94 4.82 -23.73 13.62
N ILE A 95 5.36 -22.98 12.66
CA ILE A 95 5.49 -21.52 12.75
C ILE A 95 4.11 -20.88 12.92
N LEU A 96 3.15 -21.20 12.05
CA LEU A 96 1.80 -20.64 12.15
C LEU A 96 1.09 -21.03 13.44
N LEU A 97 1.21 -22.29 13.89
CA LEU A 97 0.64 -22.74 15.15
C LEU A 97 1.24 -22.01 16.36
N THR A 98 2.54 -21.70 16.31
CA THR A 98 3.20 -20.94 17.39
C THR A 98 2.64 -19.52 17.48
N PHE A 99 2.43 -18.85 16.33
CA PHE A 99 1.83 -17.52 16.31
C PHE A 99 0.35 -17.54 16.67
N ALA A 100 -0.41 -18.56 16.24
CA ALA A 100 -1.80 -18.74 16.67
C ALA A 100 -1.90 -18.87 18.20
N ALA A 101 -1.02 -19.66 18.82
CA ALA A 101 -0.95 -19.80 20.28
C ALA A 101 -0.56 -18.49 20.97
N ALA A 102 0.41 -17.74 20.43
CA ALA A 102 0.80 -16.43 20.95
C ALA A 102 -0.36 -15.41 20.91
N GLN A 103 -1.26 -15.54 19.94
CA GLN A 103 -2.49 -14.74 19.83
C GLN A 103 -3.65 -15.25 20.69
N GLY A 104 -3.46 -16.35 21.43
CA GLY A 104 -4.46 -16.94 22.31
C GLY A 104 -5.55 -17.71 21.58
N MET A 105 -5.29 -18.19 20.36
CA MET A 105 -6.23 -19.03 19.63
C MET A 105 -6.33 -20.43 20.25
N ASP A 106 -7.54 -20.98 20.25
CA ASP A 106 -7.77 -22.36 20.68
C ASP A 106 -7.06 -23.36 19.77
N ALA A 107 -6.47 -24.41 20.35
CA ALA A 107 -5.68 -25.39 19.63
C ALA A 107 -6.51 -26.15 18.57
N ALA A 108 -7.80 -26.40 18.83
CA ALA A 108 -8.66 -27.08 17.86
C ALA A 108 -8.96 -26.20 16.64
N ALA A 109 -9.03 -24.88 16.83
CA ALA A 109 -9.24 -23.90 15.74
C ALA A 109 -7.93 -23.53 15.02
N ALA A 110 -6.80 -23.53 15.72
CA ALA A 110 -5.51 -23.07 15.20
C ALA A 110 -5.01 -23.91 14.01
N ARG A 111 -5.13 -25.24 14.07
CA ARG A 111 -4.59 -26.11 13.02
C ARG A 111 -5.35 -26.02 11.70
N PRO A 112 -6.69 -26.08 11.66
CA PRO A 112 -7.45 -25.80 10.43
C PRO A 112 -7.12 -24.42 9.85
N ARG A 113 -7.06 -23.39 10.72
CA ARG A 113 -6.73 -22.02 10.30
C ARG A 113 -5.32 -21.91 9.73
N ALA A 114 -4.33 -22.58 10.30
CA ALA A 114 -2.97 -22.61 9.77
C ALA A 114 -2.92 -23.22 8.36
N LEU A 115 -3.63 -24.32 8.12
CA LEU A 115 -3.70 -24.94 6.79
C LEU A 115 -4.42 -24.05 5.78
N GLU A 116 -5.51 -23.39 6.20
CA GLU A 116 -6.21 -22.39 5.38
C GLU A 116 -5.27 -21.25 4.98
N MET A 117 -4.49 -20.70 5.93
CA MET A 117 -3.54 -19.61 5.64
C MET A 117 -2.40 -20.06 4.73
N LEU A 118 -1.92 -21.31 4.84
CA LEU A 118 -0.93 -21.84 3.90
C LEU A 118 -1.49 -22.00 2.50
N ALA A 119 -2.72 -22.49 2.36
CA ALA A 119 -3.38 -22.58 1.05
C ALA A 119 -3.60 -21.20 0.43
N LEU A 120 -4.02 -20.22 1.24
CA LEU A 120 -4.24 -18.83 0.83
C LEU A 120 -2.99 -18.19 0.22
N VAL A 121 -1.81 -18.56 0.70
CA VAL A 121 -0.52 -18.06 0.20
C VAL A 121 0.24 -19.07 -0.69
N HIS A 122 -0.45 -20.11 -1.16
CA HIS A 122 0.11 -21.14 -2.05
C HIS A 122 1.35 -21.85 -1.47
N LEU A 123 1.28 -22.26 -0.20
CA LEU A 123 2.31 -23.01 0.55
C LEU A 123 1.79 -24.31 1.18
N ASP A 124 0.61 -24.79 0.79
CA ASP A 124 -0.03 -26.00 1.33
C ASP A 124 0.82 -27.26 1.10
N GLU A 125 1.41 -27.44 -0.08
CA GLU A 125 2.34 -28.55 -0.37
C GLU A 125 3.62 -28.48 0.49
N MET A 126 3.96 -27.30 1.01
CA MET A 126 5.13 -27.05 1.84
C MET A 126 4.80 -27.00 3.33
N ALA A 127 3.60 -27.41 3.74
CA ALA A 127 3.13 -27.28 5.12
C ALA A 127 4.06 -27.95 6.15
N ARG A 128 4.69 -29.07 5.77
CA ARG A 128 5.63 -29.84 6.61
C ARG A 128 7.10 -29.56 6.29
N THR A 129 7.38 -28.55 5.48
CA THR A 129 8.72 -28.19 5.04
C THR A 129 9.35 -27.20 6.03
N PRO A 130 10.59 -27.43 6.50
CA PRO A 130 11.30 -26.48 7.37
C PRO A 130 11.53 -25.13 6.70
N ALA A 131 11.42 -24.03 7.45
CA ALA A 131 11.51 -22.67 6.90
C ALA A 131 12.87 -22.36 6.25
N ARG A 132 13.96 -23.01 6.67
CA ARG A 132 15.30 -22.81 6.10
C ARG A 132 15.41 -23.14 4.60
N VAL A 133 14.58 -24.04 4.09
CA VAL A 133 14.64 -24.45 2.67
C VAL A 133 13.74 -23.59 1.78
N LEU A 134 12.96 -22.69 2.37
CA LEU A 134 12.12 -21.76 1.62
C LEU A 134 12.97 -20.70 0.92
N SER A 135 12.61 -20.39 -0.32
CA SER A 135 13.14 -19.22 -1.02
C SER A 135 12.72 -17.92 -0.33
N ARG A 136 13.36 -16.79 -0.66
CA ARG A 136 12.99 -15.47 -0.10
C ARG A 136 11.50 -15.17 -0.31
N GLY A 137 10.98 -15.37 -1.52
CA GLY A 137 9.56 -15.15 -1.83
C GLY A 137 8.63 -16.10 -1.07
N GLN A 138 9.02 -17.36 -0.86
CA GLN A 138 8.24 -18.29 -0.03
C GLN A 138 8.25 -17.89 1.44
N LYS A 139 9.37 -17.38 1.97
CA LYS A 139 9.43 -16.82 3.33
C LYS A 139 8.53 -15.59 3.48
N GLN A 140 8.45 -14.73 2.46
CA GLN A 140 7.50 -13.61 2.49
C GLN A 140 6.04 -14.09 2.51
N ARG A 141 5.69 -15.08 1.68
CA ARG A 141 4.34 -15.68 1.68
C ARG A 141 3.99 -16.28 3.04
N LEU A 142 4.94 -16.97 3.69
CA LEU A 142 4.78 -17.45 5.06
C LEU A 142 4.62 -16.30 6.06
N GLY A 143 5.36 -15.19 5.88
CA GLY A 143 5.22 -13.97 6.66
C GLY A 143 3.83 -13.35 6.59
N LEU A 144 3.24 -13.34 5.39
CA LEU A 144 1.87 -12.88 5.18
C LEU A 144 0.85 -13.81 5.85
N ALA A 145 0.96 -15.13 5.66
CA ALA A 145 0.11 -16.12 6.33
C ALA A 145 0.16 -15.98 7.86
N ARG A 146 1.35 -15.72 8.41
CA ARG A 146 1.55 -15.45 9.84
C ARG A 146 0.81 -14.20 10.29
N ALA A 147 0.88 -13.10 9.54
CA ALA A 147 0.21 -11.86 9.87
C ALA A 147 -1.33 -12.00 9.83
N LEU A 148 -1.86 -12.94 9.05
CA LEU A 148 -3.30 -13.19 8.84
C LEU A 148 -3.90 -14.26 9.78
N ILE A 149 -3.07 -14.98 10.53
CA ILE A 149 -3.49 -16.18 11.27
C ILE A 149 -4.65 -15.92 12.23
N HIS A 150 -4.64 -14.77 12.90
CA HIS A 150 -5.63 -14.34 13.89
C HIS A 150 -6.73 -13.42 13.34
N ALA A 151 -6.88 -13.34 12.01
CA ALA A 151 -7.89 -12.52 11.32
C ALA A 151 -7.89 -11.04 11.77
N PRO A 152 -6.79 -10.31 11.51
CA PRO A 152 -6.65 -8.93 11.99
C PRO A 152 -7.63 -7.98 11.30
N LYS A 153 -7.98 -6.89 11.99
CA LYS A 153 -8.75 -5.76 11.43
C LYS A 153 -7.87 -4.81 10.63
N VAL A 154 -6.58 -4.74 10.99
CA VAL A 154 -5.58 -3.90 10.32
C VAL A 154 -4.37 -4.76 9.97
N LEU A 155 -3.91 -4.68 8.73
CA LEU A 155 -2.72 -5.37 8.25
C LEU A 155 -1.65 -4.34 7.90
N LEU A 156 -0.50 -4.45 8.56
CA LEU A 156 0.67 -3.62 8.36
C LEU A 156 1.74 -4.45 7.65
N LEU A 157 2.14 -4.03 6.46
CA LEU A 157 3.05 -4.78 5.59
C LEU A 157 4.27 -3.93 5.25
N ASP A 158 5.46 -4.38 5.61
CA ASP A 158 6.70 -3.74 5.21
C ASP A 158 7.32 -4.56 4.06
N GLU A 159 7.36 -3.98 2.86
CA GLU A 159 7.93 -4.60 1.65
C GLU A 159 7.35 -6.00 1.30
N PRO A 160 6.02 -6.20 1.27
CA PRO A 160 5.42 -7.53 1.15
C PRO A 160 5.71 -8.24 -0.17
N ALA A 161 6.00 -7.50 -1.25
CA ALA A 161 6.30 -8.05 -2.57
C ALA A 161 7.79 -8.41 -2.78
N ALA A 162 8.66 -8.11 -1.80
CA ALA A 162 10.10 -8.21 -1.95
C ALA A 162 10.57 -9.65 -2.24
N GLY A 163 11.23 -9.84 -3.39
CA GLY A 163 11.75 -11.15 -3.79
C GLY A 163 10.68 -12.15 -4.28
N MET A 164 9.46 -11.68 -4.55
CA MET A 164 8.44 -12.44 -5.27
C MET A 164 8.64 -12.32 -6.79
N ASP A 165 8.26 -13.37 -7.53
CA ASP A 165 8.15 -13.34 -8.99
C ASP A 165 6.87 -12.58 -9.43
N PRO A 166 6.73 -12.20 -10.72
CA PRO A 166 5.59 -11.43 -11.21
C PRO A 166 4.22 -12.08 -10.95
N ARG A 167 4.12 -13.41 -11.02
CA ARG A 167 2.86 -14.11 -10.75
C ARG A 167 2.50 -14.02 -9.27
N SER A 168 3.46 -14.30 -8.39
CA SER A 168 3.28 -14.17 -6.94
C SER A 168 2.86 -12.75 -6.52
N ARG A 169 3.33 -11.70 -7.22
CA ARG A 169 2.91 -10.31 -6.98
C ARG A 169 1.46 -10.06 -7.40
N ALA A 170 1.04 -10.62 -8.54
CA ALA A 170 -0.34 -10.56 -8.98
C ALA A 170 -1.30 -11.27 -8.00
N ASP A 171 -0.89 -12.45 -7.50
CA ASP A 171 -1.65 -13.20 -6.50
C ASP A 171 -1.76 -12.40 -5.18
N LEU A 172 -0.66 -11.77 -4.73
CA LEU A 172 -0.66 -10.87 -3.56
C LEU A 172 -1.64 -9.71 -3.76
N ARG A 173 -1.62 -9.07 -4.93
CA ARG A 173 -2.53 -7.95 -5.26
C ARG A 173 -4.01 -8.36 -5.14
N VAL A 174 -4.38 -9.54 -5.67
CA VAL A 174 -5.74 -10.06 -5.56
C VAL A 174 -6.10 -10.31 -4.09
N LEU A 175 -5.22 -10.99 -3.35
CA LEU A 175 -5.41 -11.29 -1.94
C LEU A 175 -5.63 -10.02 -1.08
N LEU A 176 -4.80 -8.99 -1.26
CA LEU A 176 -4.94 -7.74 -0.50
C LEU A 176 -6.27 -7.03 -0.80
N ARG A 177 -6.71 -7.05 -2.06
CA ARG A 177 -8.01 -6.49 -2.44
C ARG A 177 -9.19 -7.25 -1.85
N ASP A 178 -9.14 -8.58 -1.88
CA ASP A 178 -10.19 -9.40 -1.29
C ASP A 178 -10.30 -9.14 0.22
N LEU A 179 -9.16 -9.06 0.92
CA LEU A 179 -9.11 -8.72 2.35
C LEU A 179 -9.67 -7.31 2.62
N ALA A 180 -9.32 -6.33 1.79
CA ALA A 180 -9.84 -4.96 1.91
C ALA A 180 -11.35 -4.89 1.68
N SER A 181 -11.85 -5.60 0.66
CA SER A 181 -13.29 -5.71 0.37
C SER A 181 -14.08 -6.35 1.51
N GLY A 182 -13.44 -7.26 2.26
CA GLY A 182 -13.97 -7.84 3.49
C GLY A 182 -13.89 -6.93 4.72
N GLY A 183 -13.38 -5.70 4.58
CA GLY A 183 -13.32 -4.67 5.62
C GLY A 183 -11.96 -4.56 6.33
N THR A 184 -10.94 -5.33 5.93
CA THR A 184 -9.60 -5.23 6.51
C THR A 184 -8.93 -3.94 6.04
N THR A 185 -8.39 -3.15 6.97
CA THR A 185 -7.57 -1.99 6.60
C THR A 185 -6.15 -2.44 6.30
N ILE A 186 -5.58 -2.06 5.16
CA ILE A 186 -4.22 -2.48 4.80
C ILE A 186 -3.36 -1.24 4.61
N LEU A 187 -2.23 -1.18 5.31
CA LEU A 187 -1.17 -0.18 5.10
C LEU A 187 0.11 -0.93 4.71
N LEU A 188 0.60 -0.68 3.50
CA LEU A 188 1.80 -1.34 2.99
C LEU A 188 2.87 -0.36 2.56
N SER A 189 4.15 -0.64 2.85
CA SER A 189 5.28 0.06 2.26
C SER A 189 5.81 -0.73 1.06
N SER A 190 6.37 -0.01 0.08
CA SER A 190 7.17 -0.59 -1.01
C SER A 190 8.12 0.46 -1.55
N HIS A 191 9.31 0.04 -1.96
CA HIS A 191 10.24 0.85 -2.75
C HIS A 191 10.03 0.68 -4.27
N ILE A 192 9.21 -0.28 -4.69
CA ILE A 192 8.85 -0.51 -6.10
C ILE A 192 7.50 0.15 -6.36
N LEU A 193 7.54 1.36 -6.91
CA LEU A 193 6.38 2.25 -7.02
C LEU A 193 5.38 1.79 -8.09
N THR A 194 5.87 1.22 -9.18
CA THR A 194 5.03 0.64 -10.24
C THR A 194 4.15 -0.50 -9.71
N GLU A 195 4.69 -1.34 -8.83
CA GLU A 195 3.93 -2.40 -8.17
C GLU A 195 2.91 -1.84 -7.18
N MET A 196 3.31 -0.81 -6.42
CA MET A 196 2.41 -0.19 -5.45
C MET A 196 1.20 0.45 -6.14
N GLU A 197 1.41 1.16 -7.25
CA GLU A 197 0.35 1.82 -8.03
C GLU A 197 -0.74 0.83 -8.48
N GLU A 198 -0.36 -0.42 -8.76
CA GLU A 198 -1.31 -1.47 -9.10
C GLU A 198 -2.09 -2.02 -7.89
N MET A 199 -1.51 -1.99 -6.69
CA MET A 199 -2.04 -2.64 -5.49
C MET A 199 -2.95 -1.74 -4.65
N VAL A 200 -2.74 -0.43 -4.66
CA VAL A 200 -3.31 0.49 -3.66
C VAL A 200 -4.47 1.33 -4.20
N ASP A 201 -5.39 1.70 -3.32
CA ASP A 201 -6.49 2.63 -3.59
C ASP A 201 -6.04 4.09 -3.43
N GLY A 202 -5.04 4.33 -2.59
CA GLY A 202 -4.42 5.63 -2.37
C GLY A 202 -3.05 5.51 -1.71
N VAL A 203 -2.30 6.60 -1.70
CA VAL A 203 -0.96 6.65 -1.10
C VAL A 203 -0.81 7.82 -0.13
N VAL A 204 -0.05 7.57 0.93
CA VAL A 204 0.49 8.59 1.82
C VAL A 204 1.98 8.71 1.50
N PHE A 205 2.40 9.89 1.07
CA PHE A 205 3.81 10.18 0.85
C PHE A 205 4.48 10.60 2.15
N MET A 206 5.65 10.06 2.43
CA MET A 206 6.50 10.40 3.56
C MET A 206 7.85 10.90 3.09
N SER A 207 8.32 11.98 3.70
CA SER A 207 9.66 12.52 3.51
C SER A 207 10.17 13.13 4.81
N HIS A 208 11.42 12.86 5.16
CA HIS A 208 12.08 13.37 6.38
C HIS A 208 11.24 13.21 7.67
N GLY A 209 10.56 12.07 7.82
CA GLY A 209 9.75 11.76 9.00
C GLY A 209 8.38 12.45 9.04
N THR A 210 7.99 13.19 8.00
CA THR A 210 6.71 13.91 7.88
C THR A 210 5.87 13.35 6.73
N ALA A 211 4.56 13.55 6.77
CA ALA A 211 3.66 13.21 5.67
C ALA A 211 3.55 14.42 4.73
N VAL A 212 3.52 14.15 3.43
CA VAL A 212 3.44 15.19 2.39
C VAL A 212 1.99 15.29 1.92
N ALA A 213 1.34 16.41 2.28
CA ALA A 213 -0.07 16.64 1.97
C ALA A 213 -0.34 17.00 0.50
N SER A 214 0.66 17.50 -0.23
CA SER A 214 0.54 17.89 -1.64
C SER A 214 1.86 17.65 -2.37
N PRO A 215 2.11 16.42 -2.85
CA PRO A 215 3.31 16.12 -3.62
C PRO A 215 3.20 16.71 -5.04
N PRO A 216 4.33 17.05 -5.69
CA PRO A 216 4.34 17.61 -7.04
C PRO A 216 3.62 16.72 -8.05
N GLY A 217 2.77 17.30 -8.90
CA GLY A 217 2.03 16.55 -9.92
C GLY A 217 0.77 15.85 -9.42
N TRP A 218 0.49 15.86 -8.12
CA TRP A 218 -0.81 15.47 -7.56
C TRP A 218 -1.66 16.71 -7.29
N GLY A 219 -2.94 16.65 -7.70
CA GLY A 219 -3.90 17.72 -7.46
C GLY A 219 -4.08 18.01 -5.97
N PRO A 220 -4.79 19.11 -5.61
CA PRO A 220 -5.03 19.44 -4.22
C PRO A 220 -5.69 18.25 -3.49
N ALA A 221 -5.21 17.97 -2.27
CA ALA A 221 -5.83 16.95 -1.42
C ALA A 221 -7.34 17.23 -1.31
N PRO A 222 -8.21 16.20 -1.40
CA PRO A 222 -9.65 16.39 -1.23
C PRO A 222 -9.92 17.10 0.11
N ASP A 223 -10.79 18.12 0.07
CA ASP A 223 -11.12 19.08 1.13
C ASP A 223 -10.53 18.74 2.52
N GLN A 224 -9.44 19.43 2.87
CA GLN A 224 -8.83 19.41 4.21
C GLN A 224 -9.70 20.17 5.22
N ALA A 225 -11.00 19.88 5.27
CA ALA A 225 -11.93 20.48 6.20
C ALA A 225 -11.66 19.96 7.64
N GLY A 226 -10.60 20.49 8.26
CA GLY A 226 -10.50 20.62 9.71
C GLY A 226 -9.44 19.81 10.47
N SER A 227 -8.72 18.84 9.88
CA SER A 227 -7.82 17.97 10.70
C SER A 227 -6.32 18.12 10.49
N GLY A 228 -5.83 18.79 9.43
CA GLY A 228 -4.39 18.93 9.17
C GLY A 228 -3.63 17.61 8.92
N ALA A 229 -4.30 16.45 9.02
CA ALA A 229 -3.70 15.14 8.83
C ALA A 229 -3.67 14.74 7.35
N ALA A 230 -2.54 14.21 6.90
CA ALA A 230 -2.42 13.68 5.55
C ALA A 230 -3.34 12.44 5.40
N ALA A 231 -4.38 12.58 4.57
CA ALA A 231 -5.18 11.46 4.12
C ALA A 231 -4.53 10.77 2.91
N PRO A 232 -4.85 9.50 2.62
CA PRO A 232 -4.33 8.85 1.43
C PRO A 232 -4.89 9.58 0.22
N LEU A 233 -3.99 10.07 -0.60
CA LEU A 233 -4.34 10.72 -1.84
C LEU A 233 -4.65 9.60 -2.86
N PRO A 234 -5.77 9.67 -3.60
CA PRO A 234 -6.21 8.57 -4.46
C PRO A 234 -5.25 8.39 -5.65
N ILE A 235 -4.98 7.14 -6.03
CA ILE A 235 -4.18 6.88 -7.25
C ILE A 235 -4.94 7.43 -8.46
N GLN A 236 -4.44 8.53 -9.02
CA GLN A 236 -4.95 9.05 -10.29
C GLN A 236 -4.43 8.17 -11.42
N ARG A 237 -5.30 7.31 -11.96
CA ARG A 237 -4.94 6.50 -13.13
C ARG A 237 -4.78 7.44 -14.32
N THR A 238 -3.54 7.68 -14.72
CA THR A 238 -3.30 8.44 -15.95
C THR A 238 -3.42 7.49 -17.12
N TRP A 239 -4.18 7.87 -18.14
CA TRP A 239 -4.29 7.13 -19.38
C TRP A 239 -3.58 7.88 -20.48
N ARG A 240 -2.89 7.14 -21.34
CA ARG A 240 -2.26 7.66 -22.55
C ARG A 240 -3.14 7.35 -23.74
N MET A 241 -3.56 8.40 -24.43
CA MET A 241 -4.30 8.30 -25.69
C MET A 241 -3.44 8.82 -26.83
N ARG A 242 -3.35 8.06 -27.92
CA ARG A 242 -2.74 8.48 -29.17
C ARG A 242 -3.74 8.29 -30.29
N ALA A 243 -3.83 9.27 -31.16
CA ALA A 243 -4.67 9.23 -32.36
C ALA A 243 -3.81 9.28 -33.62
N LEU A 244 -4.42 8.98 -34.77
CA LEU A 244 -3.77 9.10 -36.07
C LEU A 244 -3.44 10.57 -36.39
N ASP A 245 -4.33 11.48 -35.98
CA ASP A 245 -4.17 12.93 -36.06
C ASP A 245 -4.08 13.53 -34.64
N ALA A 246 -2.88 13.94 -34.25
CA ALA A 246 -2.61 14.56 -32.96
C ALA A 246 -3.31 15.94 -32.80
N GLY A 247 -3.48 16.68 -33.89
CA GLY A 247 -4.18 17.97 -33.87
C GLY A 247 -5.66 17.81 -33.56
N ARG A 248 -6.29 16.80 -34.16
CA ARG A 248 -7.70 16.45 -33.89
C ARG A 248 -7.92 15.98 -32.45
N LEU A 249 -7.00 15.17 -31.94
CA LEU A 249 -7.02 14.72 -30.54
C LEU A 249 -6.90 15.91 -29.56
N GLY A 250 -5.98 16.84 -29.82
CA GLY A 250 -5.82 18.06 -29.02
C GLY A 250 -7.06 18.97 -29.06
N GLN A 251 -7.66 19.16 -30.25
CA GLN A 251 -8.89 19.94 -30.41
C GLN A 251 -10.07 19.32 -29.65
N TRP A 252 -10.24 17.99 -29.76
CA TRP A 252 -11.27 17.28 -29.01
C TRP A 252 -11.07 17.43 -27.51
N ALA A 253 -9.85 17.18 -27.00
CA ALA A 253 -9.54 17.30 -25.58
C ALA A 253 -9.82 18.71 -25.04
N HIS A 254 -9.49 19.75 -25.82
CA HIS A 254 -9.80 21.13 -25.48
C HIS A 254 -11.32 21.40 -25.46
N SER A 255 -12.05 20.92 -26.47
CA SER A 255 -13.51 21.08 -26.57
C SER A 255 -14.27 20.36 -25.45
N ALA A 256 -13.75 19.21 -25.02
CA ALA A 256 -14.26 18.42 -23.90
C ALA A 256 -13.80 18.95 -22.53
N GLN A 257 -13.02 20.05 -22.51
CA GLN A 257 -12.48 20.68 -21.29
C GLN A 257 -11.67 19.72 -20.41
N LEU A 258 -11.00 18.75 -21.03
CA LEU A 258 -10.18 17.77 -20.33
C LEU A 258 -8.84 18.40 -19.92
N SER A 259 -8.40 18.11 -18.70
CA SER A 259 -7.03 18.41 -18.28
C SER A 259 -6.09 17.40 -18.93
N VAL A 260 -5.37 17.81 -19.97
CA VAL A 260 -4.45 16.92 -20.71
C VAL A 260 -3.03 17.45 -20.71
N THR A 261 -2.06 16.54 -20.61
CA THR A 261 -0.64 16.86 -20.81
C THR A 261 -0.20 16.26 -22.15
N ALA A 262 0.23 17.10 -23.09
CA ALA A 262 0.72 16.65 -24.39
C ALA A 262 2.11 15.99 -24.25
N GLU A 263 2.36 14.94 -25.03
CA GLU A 263 3.67 14.29 -25.17
C GLU A 263 4.32 14.64 -26.52
N GLU A 264 5.65 14.50 -26.59
CA GLU A 264 6.43 14.84 -27.80
C GLU A 264 6.04 14.02 -29.04
N ASP A 265 5.51 12.82 -28.86
CA ASP A 265 5.08 11.94 -29.96
C ASP A 265 3.62 12.17 -30.42
N GLY A 266 2.98 13.23 -29.92
CA GLY A 266 1.61 13.58 -30.26
C GLY A 266 0.54 12.79 -29.50
N ALA A 267 0.93 11.98 -28.51
CA ALA A 267 0.00 11.43 -27.53
C ALA A 267 -0.42 12.48 -26.49
N VAL A 268 -1.51 12.20 -25.77
CA VAL A 268 -1.94 12.99 -24.62
C VAL A 268 -2.09 12.08 -23.40
N ARG A 269 -1.69 12.60 -22.24
CA ARG A 269 -1.94 12.03 -20.93
C ARG A 269 -3.22 12.63 -20.35
N LEU A 270 -4.11 11.77 -19.87
CA LEU A 270 -5.42 12.13 -19.34
C LEU A 270 -5.53 11.55 -17.91
N PRO A 271 -5.76 12.35 -16.87
CA PRO A 271 -6.14 11.83 -15.57
C PRO A 271 -7.56 11.26 -15.65
N VAL A 272 -7.73 10.01 -15.24
CA VAL A 272 -9.02 9.32 -15.27
C VAL A 272 -9.28 8.68 -13.91
N ALA A 273 -10.50 8.86 -13.39
CA ALA A 273 -10.86 8.40 -12.05
C ALA A 273 -10.92 6.87 -11.92
N ASP A 274 -11.50 6.18 -12.91
CA ASP A 274 -11.67 4.73 -12.92
C ASP A 274 -11.79 4.17 -14.35
N ASP A 275 -11.83 2.85 -14.48
CA ASP A 275 -11.90 2.18 -15.78
C ASP A 275 -13.24 2.45 -16.50
N ALA A 276 -14.31 2.76 -15.76
CA ALA A 276 -15.61 3.11 -16.34
C ALA A 276 -15.58 4.52 -16.96
N ALA A 277 -14.91 5.46 -16.31
CA ALA A 277 -14.63 6.80 -16.84
C ALA A 277 -13.69 6.71 -18.05
N ALA A 278 -12.69 5.82 -18.02
CA ALA A 278 -11.80 5.59 -19.16
C ALA A 278 -12.60 5.08 -20.39
N ALA A 279 -13.50 4.11 -20.17
CA ALA A 279 -14.37 3.60 -21.22
C ALA A 279 -15.33 4.65 -21.78
N ARG A 280 -15.87 5.54 -20.95
CA ARG A 280 -16.70 6.67 -21.39
C ARG A 280 -15.89 7.67 -22.23
N LEU A 281 -14.71 8.07 -21.76
CA LEU A 281 -13.81 8.98 -22.47
C LEU A 281 -13.40 8.44 -23.85
N LEU A 282 -13.05 7.16 -23.92
CA LEU A 282 -12.70 6.51 -25.20
C LEU A 282 -13.88 6.57 -26.18
N ARG A 283 -15.10 6.30 -25.71
CA ARG A 283 -16.32 6.36 -26.54
C ARG A 283 -16.55 7.76 -27.07
N GLU A 284 -16.49 8.77 -26.20
CA GLU A 284 -16.70 10.17 -26.58
C GLU A 284 -15.66 10.66 -27.61
N ALA A 285 -14.40 10.25 -27.48
CA ALA A 285 -13.35 10.57 -28.46
C ALA A 285 -13.66 9.99 -29.84
N VAL A 286 -14.02 8.70 -29.89
CA VAL A 286 -14.34 8.00 -31.15
C VAL A 286 -15.61 8.58 -31.79
N GLU A 287 -16.65 8.87 -31.00
CA GLU A 287 -17.89 9.51 -31.48
C GLU A 287 -17.65 10.93 -32.01
N ALA A 288 -16.67 11.66 -31.46
CA ALA A 288 -16.22 12.96 -31.97
C ALA A 288 -15.33 12.86 -33.24
N GLY A 289 -15.08 11.64 -33.74
CA GLY A 289 -14.29 11.38 -34.94
C GLY A 289 -12.78 11.41 -34.70
N VAL A 290 -12.33 11.24 -33.45
CA VAL A 290 -10.91 11.01 -33.14
C VAL A 290 -10.56 9.56 -33.49
N GLU A 291 -9.64 9.38 -34.43
CA GLU A 291 -9.16 8.06 -34.84
C GLU A 291 -8.10 7.55 -33.85
N VAL A 292 -8.57 6.98 -32.73
CA VAL A 292 -7.71 6.49 -31.64
C VAL A 292 -6.90 5.28 -32.10
N VAL A 293 -5.57 5.37 -31.99
CA VAL A 293 -4.60 4.31 -32.34
C VAL A 293 -4.19 3.51 -31.11
N SER A 294 -4.07 4.15 -29.95
CA SER A 294 -3.81 3.48 -28.68
C SER A 294 -4.45 4.22 -27.53
N PHE A 295 -5.05 3.48 -26.60
CA PHE A 295 -5.57 4.00 -25.35
C PHE A 295 -5.29 2.99 -24.24
N ALA A 296 -4.40 3.34 -23.31
CA ALA A 296 -3.94 2.44 -22.27
C ALA A 296 -3.61 3.22 -20.98
N PRO A 297 -3.74 2.59 -19.80
CA PRO A 297 -3.23 3.20 -18.58
C PRO A 297 -1.71 3.34 -18.67
N LEU A 298 -1.19 4.47 -18.21
CA LEU A 298 0.23 4.67 -17.93
C LEU A 298 0.54 4.04 -16.58
N SER A 299 1.62 3.26 -16.53
CA SER A 299 2.25 2.83 -15.29
C SER A 299 3.38 3.79 -14.93
N GLY A 300 3.65 3.97 -13.64
CA GLY A 300 4.81 4.76 -13.18
C GLY A 300 4.50 6.22 -12.88
N THR A 301 3.22 6.62 -12.78
CA THR A 301 2.88 7.99 -12.36
C THR A 301 3.34 8.26 -10.92
N LEU A 302 3.27 7.21 -10.09
CA LEU A 302 3.78 7.24 -8.72
C LEU A 302 5.31 7.36 -8.70
N GLU A 303 5.98 6.75 -9.66
CA GLU A 303 7.44 6.81 -9.83
C GLU A 303 7.90 8.21 -10.27
N GLU A 304 7.23 8.83 -11.24
CA GLU A 304 7.50 10.21 -11.66
C GLU A 304 7.32 11.20 -10.50
N THR A 305 6.24 11.06 -9.73
CA THR A 305 5.94 11.91 -8.56
C THR A 305 7.03 11.77 -7.48
N TYR A 306 7.43 10.52 -7.20
CA TYR A 306 8.51 10.24 -6.26
C TYR A 306 9.84 10.85 -6.71
N LEU A 307 10.19 10.71 -8.00
CA LEU A 307 11.42 11.28 -8.56
C LEU A 307 11.42 12.81 -8.52
N ALA A 308 10.28 13.47 -8.74
CA ALA A 308 10.15 14.92 -8.60
C ALA A 308 10.44 15.37 -7.16
N MET A 309 9.91 14.65 -6.16
CA MET A 309 10.21 14.88 -4.75
C MET A 309 11.69 14.64 -4.40
N GLU A 310 12.39 13.76 -5.12
CA GLU A 310 13.83 13.57 -4.96
C GLU A 310 14.66 14.62 -5.72
N GLY A 311 14.18 15.11 -6.87
CA GLY A 311 14.87 16.10 -7.70
C GLY A 311 14.98 17.47 -7.02
N GLU A 312 13.97 17.89 -6.25
CA GLU A 312 14.00 19.10 -5.41
C GLU A 312 15.03 19.03 -4.27
N ARG A 313 15.71 17.88 -4.07
CA ARG A 313 16.73 17.68 -3.04
C ARG A 313 18.14 18.15 -3.43
N ARG A 314 18.38 18.49 -4.69
CA ARG A 314 19.72 18.87 -5.20
C ARG A 314 19.94 20.38 -5.23
#